data_AF-A0A1E4ITB5-F1
#
_entry.id   AF-A0A1E4ITB5-F1
#
_cell.length_a   1.000
_cell.length_b   1.000
_cell.length_c   1.000
_cell.angle_alpha   90.00
_cell.angle_beta   90.00
_cell.angle_gamma   90.00
#
_symmetry.space_group_name_H-M   'P 1'
#
loop_
_entity.id
_entity.type
_entity.pdbx_description
1 polymer ?
#
loop_
_entity_poly.entity_id
_entity_poly.type
_entity_poly.pdbx_seq_one_letter_code
_entity_poly.pdbx_strand_id
1 'polypeptide(L)'
;MKPLRIVAVLTAGLLAAAAVVFVAWNPATEKTVGASEAASAPLLEIRWHGGGIVLQGKVRDVATQQALAQGAAARLGGETDQVTDWLDITPTGLVVADPAALAQLIRLGQEGWHLQRRPAEARLAVQSLADARSAQALSLLQAAFGPGVPARLIQLP
;
A
#
# COMPACT_ATOMS: atom_id res chain seq x y z
N MET A 1 -23.31 -46.76 19.12
CA MET A 1 -21.92 -47.07 19.50
C MET A 1 -21.07 -47.11 18.23
N LYS A 2 -20.09 -46.21 18.12
CA LYS A 2 -19.01 -46.31 17.11
C LYS A 2 -18.00 -47.35 17.61
N PRO A 3 -17.34 -48.09 16.73
CA PRO A 3 -15.89 -48.11 16.85
C PRO A 3 -15.15 -47.92 15.52
N LEU A 4 -14.22 -46.97 15.56
CA LEU A 4 -13.06 -46.82 14.66
C LEU A 4 -12.15 -48.05 14.75
N ARG A 5 -11.52 -48.42 13.62
CA ARG A 5 -10.16 -48.99 13.53
C ARG A 5 -9.53 -48.53 12.19
N ILE A 6 -8.86 -47.38 12.17
CA ILE A 6 -7.39 -47.18 12.23
C ILE A 6 -6.67 -47.92 11.09
N VAL A 7 -6.33 -47.15 10.05
CA VAL A 7 -5.47 -47.56 8.93
C VAL A 7 -4.01 -47.36 9.32
N ALA A 8 -3.20 -48.35 8.96
CA ALA A 8 -1.77 -48.47 9.26
C ALA A 8 -0.93 -47.31 8.69
N VAL A 9 -0.04 -46.80 9.54
CA VAL A 9 1.05 -45.89 9.18
C VAL A 9 2.29 -46.73 8.90
N LEU A 10 2.86 -46.62 7.70
CA LEU A 10 4.25 -46.98 7.45
C LEU A 10 4.92 -45.91 6.60
N THR A 11 5.99 -45.39 7.18
CA THR A 11 6.87 -44.29 6.78
C THR A 11 7.96 -44.73 5.81
N ALA A 12 8.18 -43.93 4.76
CA ALA A 12 9.46 -43.59 4.09
C ALA A 12 9.06 -42.90 2.77
N GLY A 13 9.44 -41.67 2.40
CA GLY A 13 10.65 -40.92 2.68
C GLY A 13 11.16 -40.45 1.32
N LEU A 14 11.00 -39.16 0.99
CA LEU A 14 11.96 -38.44 0.16
C LEU A 14 11.75 -36.94 0.37
N LEU A 15 12.75 -36.33 1.02
CA LEU A 15 12.93 -34.90 1.14
C LEU A 15 13.22 -34.33 -0.26
N ALA A 16 12.34 -33.47 -0.76
CA ALA A 16 12.68 -32.52 -1.81
C ALA A 16 12.64 -31.12 -1.19
N ALA A 17 13.81 -30.65 -0.78
CA ALA A 17 14.03 -29.30 -0.31
C ALA A 17 13.85 -28.32 -1.48
N ALA A 18 12.68 -27.69 -1.58
CA ALA A 18 12.51 -26.48 -2.36
C ALA A 18 12.93 -25.31 -1.46
N ALA A 19 14.20 -24.90 -1.58
CA ALA A 19 14.67 -23.64 -1.02
C ALA A 19 13.97 -22.50 -1.76
N VAL A 20 12.87 -22.00 -1.17
CA VAL A 20 12.33 -20.70 -1.54
C VAL A 20 13.34 -19.69 -1.02
N VAL A 21 14.15 -19.15 -1.93
CA VAL A 21 14.98 -17.97 -1.65
C VAL A 21 14.02 -16.82 -1.42
N PHE A 22 13.66 -16.57 -0.17
CA PHE A 22 13.25 -15.24 0.25
C PHE A 22 14.46 -14.35 0.02
N VAL A 23 14.44 -13.59 -1.07
CA VAL A 23 15.29 -12.40 -1.18
C VAL A 23 14.76 -11.43 -0.13
N ALA A 24 15.29 -11.54 1.08
CA ALA A 24 15.16 -10.52 2.09
C ALA A 24 15.76 -9.25 1.50
N TRP A 25 14.93 -8.22 1.32
CA TRP A 25 15.43 -6.88 1.05
C TRP A 25 16.47 -6.52 2.12
N ASN A 26 17.70 -6.30 1.68
CA ASN A 26 18.82 -5.95 2.54
C ASN A 26 19.20 -4.50 2.21
N PRO A 27 18.80 -3.49 3.02
CA PRO A 27 19.16 -2.11 2.78
C PRO A 27 20.57 -1.87 3.34
N ALA A 28 21.57 -2.48 2.72
CA ALA A 28 22.96 -2.33 3.14
C ALA A 28 23.88 -2.50 1.95
N THR A 29 23.82 -1.57 0.98
CA THR A 29 24.91 -1.24 0.04
C THR A 29 24.57 -0.03 -0.85
N GLU A 30 24.06 1.05 -0.26
CA GLU A 30 24.11 2.36 -0.92
C GLU A 30 24.97 3.31 -0.08
N LYS A 31 26.23 3.42 -0.51
CA LYS A 31 27.22 4.30 0.08
C LYS A 31 26.92 5.73 -0.39
N THR A 32 26.54 6.56 0.57
CA THR A 32 26.56 8.04 0.56
C THR A 32 25.61 8.77 -0.41
N VAL A 33 24.32 8.82 -0.06
CA VAL A 33 23.55 10.08 0.00
C VAL A 33 22.69 10.04 1.26
N GLY A 34 22.99 10.89 2.25
CA GLY A 34 22.08 11.27 3.33
C GLY A 34 21.68 10.19 4.35
N ALA A 35 22.43 10.09 5.44
CA ALA A 35 22.06 9.42 6.69
C ALA A 35 20.89 10.12 7.44
N SER A 36 19.88 10.59 6.72
CA SER A 36 18.66 11.23 7.24
C SER A 36 17.38 10.60 6.66
N GLU A 37 17.48 9.43 6.02
CA GLU A 37 16.35 8.71 5.41
C GLU A 37 15.68 7.69 6.35
N ALA A 38 16.15 7.58 7.60
CA ALA A 38 15.42 6.96 8.72
C ALA A 38 14.31 7.88 9.27
N ALA A 39 13.69 8.71 8.42
CA ALA A 39 12.86 9.83 8.83
C ALA A 39 11.36 9.47 8.77
N SER A 40 10.80 9.21 9.96
CA SER A 40 9.38 9.08 10.34
C SER A 40 8.54 8.03 9.59
N ALA A 41 7.83 7.21 10.37
CA ALA A 41 6.81 6.30 9.85
C ALA A 41 5.79 7.05 8.96
N PRO A 42 5.31 6.43 7.87
CA PRO A 42 4.30 7.04 7.02
C PRO A 42 3.04 7.32 7.82
N LEU A 43 2.42 8.48 7.59
CA LEU A 43 1.12 8.85 8.15
C LEU A 43 -0.02 8.11 7.44
N LEU A 44 0.18 7.82 6.15
CA LEU A 44 -0.68 7.00 5.33
C LEU A 44 0.18 6.18 4.35
N GLU A 45 -0.15 4.89 4.24
CA GLU A 45 0.44 3.95 3.30
C GLU A 45 -0.67 3.32 2.45
N ILE A 46 -0.43 3.24 1.14
CA ILE A 46 -1.29 2.52 0.21
C ILE A 46 -0.43 1.59 -0.64
N ARG A 47 -0.74 0.30 -0.64
CA ARG A 47 0.01 -0.72 -1.39
C ARG A 47 -0.95 -1.51 -2.27
N TRP A 48 -0.63 -1.61 -3.55
CA TRP A 48 -1.39 -2.39 -4.51
C TRP A 48 -0.69 -3.72 -4.73
N HIS A 49 -1.37 -4.82 -4.39
CA HIS A 49 -0.76 -6.15 -4.37
C HIS A 49 -1.81 -7.26 -4.58
N GLY A 50 -1.47 -8.28 -5.38
CA GLY A 50 -2.22 -9.50 -5.58
C GLY A 50 -3.62 -9.27 -6.13
N GLY A 51 -3.84 -8.17 -6.87
CA GLY A 51 -5.18 -7.71 -7.26
C GLY A 51 -5.97 -7.01 -6.15
N GLY A 52 -5.43 -7.00 -4.93
CA GLY A 52 -5.97 -6.29 -3.77
C GLY A 52 -5.32 -4.92 -3.55
N ILE A 53 -5.66 -4.32 -2.40
CA ILE A 53 -5.05 -3.10 -1.92
C ILE A 53 -4.97 -3.14 -0.39
N VAL A 54 -3.87 -2.67 0.15
CA VAL A 54 -3.69 -2.41 1.58
C VAL A 54 -3.71 -0.90 1.76
N LEU A 55 -4.56 -0.44 2.67
CA LEU A 55 -4.70 0.97 3.03
C LEU A 55 -4.48 1.06 4.54
N GLN A 56 -3.50 1.84 4.99
CA GLN A 56 -3.14 1.93 6.40
C GLN A 56 -2.80 3.36 6.78
N GLY A 57 -3.32 3.84 7.89
CA GLY A 57 -3.01 5.16 8.40
C GLY A 57 -4.13 5.70 9.27
N LYS A 58 -3.95 6.94 9.70
CA LYS A 58 -4.96 7.67 10.47
C LYS A 58 -5.35 8.94 9.75
N VAL A 59 -6.64 9.15 9.50
CA VAL A 59 -7.18 10.34 8.84
C VAL A 59 -7.92 11.21 9.84
N ARG A 60 -8.06 12.51 9.53
CA ARG A 60 -8.69 13.46 10.45
C ARG A 60 -10.21 13.32 10.52
N ASP A 61 -10.84 12.99 9.40
CA ASP A 61 -12.29 13.09 9.25
C ASP A 61 -12.90 11.89 8.51
N VAL A 62 -14.20 11.71 8.77
CA VAL A 62 -15.02 10.63 8.20
C VAL A 62 -15.13 10.76 6.68
N ALA A 63 -15.21 11.98 6.15
CA ALA A 63 -15.36 12.20 4.71
C ALA A 63 -14.15 11.66 3.94
N THR A 64 -12.94 11.91 4.45
CA THR A 64 -11.70 11.37 3.90
C THR A 64 -11.67 9.84 4.00
N GLN A 65 -12.00 9.28 5.16
CA GLN A 65 -12.06 7.83 5.35
C GLN A 65 -13.00 7.16 4.33
N GLN A 66 -14.22 7.70 4.18
CA GLN A 66 -15.24 7.19 3.27
C GLN A 66 -14.82 7.31 1.81
N ALA A 67 -14.23 8.43 1.40
CA ALA A 67 -13.75 8.60 0.02
C ALA A 67 -12.70 7.54 -0.35
N LEU A 68 -11.78 7.26 0.56
CA LEU A 68 -10.74 6.24 0.35
C LEU A 68 -11.32 4.84 0.35
N ALA A 69 -12.24 4.54 1.27
CA ALA A 69 -12.95 3.27 1.31
C ALA A 69 -13.74 3.01 0.03
N GLN A 70 -14.46 4.00 -0.50
CA GLN A 70 -15.19 3.91 -1.77
C GLN A 70 -14.23 3.68 -2.95
N GLY A 71 -13.10 4.38 -2.97
CA GLY A 71 -12.07 4.19 -4.01
C GLY A 71 -11.54 2.76 -4.03
N ALA A 72 -11.23 2.21 -2.85
CA ALA A 72 -10.71 0.86 -2.72
C ALA A 72 -11.78 -0.21 -2.98
N ALA A 73 -13.00 -0.04 -2.49
CA ALA A 73 -14.13 -0.94 -2.76
C ALA A 73 -14.44 -1.01 -4.26
N ALA A 74 -14.46 0.13 -4.96
CA ALA A 74 -14.66 0.18 -6.41
C ALA A 74 -13.59 -0.61 -7.19
N ARG A 75 -12.36 -0.69 -6.66
CA ARG A 75 -11.29 -1.51 -7.25
C ARG A 75 -11.48 -3.00 -6.96
N LEU A 76 -11.80 -3.34 -5.71
CA LEU A 76 -11.94 -4.72 -5.26
C LEU A 76 -13.22 -5.39 -5.79
N GLY A 77 -14.16 -4.61 -6.34
CA GLY A 77 -15.49 -5.10 -6.72
C GLY A 77 -16.35 -5.46 -5.51
N GLY A 78 -16.05 -4.87 -4.35
CA GLY A 78 -16.67 -5.21 -3.05
C GLY A 78 -17.45 -4.05 -2.42
N GLU A 79 -17.94 -4.28 -1.20
CA GLU A 79 -18.69 -3.30 -0.41
C GLU A 79 -17.75 -2.37 0.37
N THR A 80 -18.11 -1.09 0.44
CA THR A 80 -17.33 -0.02 1.11
C THR A 80 -17.08 -0.31 2.60
N ASP A 81 -18.03 -0.96 3.27
CA ASP A 81 -18.01 -1.19 4.72
C ASP A 81 -16.89 -2.14 5.16
N GLN A 82 -16.41 -3.01 4.28
CA GLN A 82 -15.28 -3.91 4.56
C GLN A 82 -13.92 -3.19 4.55
N VAL A 83 -13.88 -1.97 3.99
CA VAL A 83 -12.66 -1.20 3.74
C VAL A 83 -12.55 -0.01 4.71
N THR A 84 -13.67 0.48 5.24
CA THR A 84 -13.69 1.58 6.23
C THR A 84 -12.91 1.25 7.50
N ASP A 85 -12.86 -0.03 7.89
CA ASP A 85 -12.14 -0.50 9.08
C ASP A 85 -10.61 -0.47 8.92
N TRP A 86 -10.09 -0.13 7.74
CA TRP A 86 -8.65 -0.12 7.47
C TRP A 86 -7.99 1.23 7.82
N LEU A 87 -8.79 2.25 8.11
CA LEU A 87 -8.33 3.59 8.45
C LEU A 87 -8.90 4.04 9.79
N ASP A 88 -8.03 4.45 10.70
CA ASP A 88 -8.49 5.06 11.96
C ASP A 88 -8.85 6.54 11.72
N ILE A 89 -9.90 7.01 12.39
CA ILE A 89 -10.19 8.44 12.50
C ILE A 89 -9.62 8.96 13.82
N THR A 90 -8.81 10.01 13.76
CA THR A 90 -8.29 10.67 14.95
C THR A 90 -8.16 12.18 14.73
N PRO A 91 -8.40 13.05 15.73
CA PRO A 91 -8.33 14.51 15.56
C PRO A 91 -6.98 15.02 15.03
N THR A 92 -5.89 14.30 15.34
CA THR A 92 -4.53 14.59 14.90
C THR A 92 -4.13 13.84 13.62
N GLY A 93 -5.09 13.18 12.97
CA GLY A 93 -4.88 12.37 11.77
C GLY A 93 -4.47 13.21 10.56
N LEU A 94 -4.02 12.51 9.51
CA LEU A 94 -3.64 13.10 8.24
C LEU A 94 -4.79 13.93 7.67
N VAL A 95 -4.44 15.13 7.22
CA VAL A 95 -5.31 15.99 6.41
C VAL A 95 -5.05 15.68 4.94
N VAL A 96 -6.13 15.43 4.21
CA VAL A 96 -6.11 15.28 2.76
C VAL A 96 -6.84 16.49 2.19
N ALA A 97 -6.17 17.25 1.33
CA ALA A 97 -6.72 18.47 0.74
C ALA A 97 -7.84 18.14 -0.26
N ASP A 98 -7.66 17.06 -1.03
CA ASP A 98 -8.65 16.54 -1.95
C ASP A 98 -8.80 15.01 -1.79
N PRO A 99 -9.76 14.55 -0.97
CA PRO A 99 -10.02 13.12 -0.79
C PRO A 99 -10.49 12.42 -2.08
N ALA A 100 -11.15 13.14 -3.00
CA ALA A 100 -11.65 12.57 -4.24
C ALA A 100 -10.50 12.27 -5.22
N ALA A 101 -9.50 13.17 -5.29
CA ALA A 101 -8.27 12.92 -6.04
C ALA A 101 -7.53 11.68 -5.51
N LEU A 102 -7.46 11.50 -4.19
CA LEU A 102 -6.81 10.33 -3.60
C LEU A 102 -7.61 9.04 -3.87
N ALA A 103 -8.94 9.09 -3.81
CA ALA A 103 -9.81 7.97 -4.21
C ALA A 103 -9.64 7.63 -5.71
N GLN A 104 -9.47 8.62 -6.57
CA GLN A 104 -9.17 8.40 -7.99
C GLN A 104 -7.79 7.77 -8.19
N LEU A 105 -6.79 8.17 -7.41
CA LEU A 105 -5.47 7.54 -7.41
C LEU A 105 -5.56 6.06 -6.99
N ILE A 106 -6.36 5.74 -5.97
CA ILE A 106 -6.64 4.35 -5.54
C ILE A 106 -7.15 3.50 -6.72
N ARG A 107 -8.11 4.04 -7.48
CA ARG A 107 -8.65 3.35 -8.66
C ARG A 107 -7.62 3.21 -9.78
N LEU A 108 -6.81 4.23 -10.00
CA LEU A 108 -5.78 4.27 -11.05
C LEU A 108 -4.62 3.29 -10.81
N GLY A 109 -4.29 3.04 -9.54
CA GLY A 109 -3.07 2.33 -9.15
C GLY A 109 -2.92 0.94 -9.79
N GLN A 110 -1.68 0.49 -9.89
CA GLN A 110 -1.33 -0.78 -10.52
C GLN A 110 -0.68 -1.72 -9.52
N GLU A 111 -0.71 -3.02 -9.84
CA GLU A 111 0.01 -4.03 -9.07
C GLU A 111 1.47 -3.60 -8.84
N GLY A 112 1.94 -3.75 -7.60
CA GLY A 112 3.28 -3.39 -7.19
C GLY A 112 3.49 -1.90 -6.91
N TRP A 113 2.51 -1.02 -7.16
CA TRP A 113 2.61 0.38 -6.74
C TRP A 113 2.60 0.50 -5.23
N HIS A 114 3.27 1.53 -4.72
CA HIS A 114 3.34 1.81 -3.30
C HIS A 114 3.39 3.32 -3.04
N LEU A 115 2.34 3.84 -2.40
CA LEU A 115 2.28 5.22 -1.92
C LEU A 115 2.64 5.28 -0.44
N GLN A 116 3.55 6.19 -0.10
CA GLN A 116 3.82 6.60 1.27
C GLN A 116 3.63 8.11 1.40
N ARG A 117 2.67 8.52 2.22
CA ARG A 117 2.56 9.90 2.70
C ARG A 117 3.26 10.02 4.03
N ARG A 118 4.45 10.61 4.03
CA ARG A 118 5.24 10.95 5.24
C ARG A 118 4.83 12.33 5.74
N PRO A 119 5.38 12.87 6.84
CA PRO A 119 5.07 14.26 7.23
C PRO A 119 5.50 15.28 6.15
N ALA A 120 6.73 15.14 5.64
CA ALA A 120 7.35 16.13 4.77
C ALA A 120 7.02 15.99 3.27
N GLU A 121 6.53 14.83 2.82
CA GLU A 121 6.32 14.56 1.39
C GLU A 121 5.35 13.40 1.13
N ALA A 122 4.96 13.23 -0.13
CA ALA A 122 4.25 12.07 -0.65
C ALA A 122 5.07 11.40 -1.76
N ARG A 123 5.42 10.12 -1.57
CA ARG A 123 6.23 9.33 -2.51
C ARG A 123 5.37 8.20 -3.09
N LEU A 124 5.24 8.15 -4.41
CA LEU A 124 4.58 7.04 -5.11
C LEU A 124 5.61 6.25 -5.91
N ALA A 125 5.87 5.02 -5.51
CA ALA A 125 6.68 4.09 -6.26
C ALA A 125 5.88 3.45 -7.39
N VAL A 126 6.40 3.51 -8.62
CA VAL A 126 5.76 3.05 -9.87
C VAL A 126 6.75 2.25 -10.72
N GLN A 127 6.27 1.40 -11.62
CA GLN A 127 7.18 0.62 -12.50
C GLN A 127 7.90 1.47 -13.56
N SER A 128 7.25 2.51 -14.09
CA SER A 128 7.81 3.36 -15.13
C SER A 128 7.44 4.82 -14.92
N LEU A 129 8.43 5.71 -14.98
CA LEU A 129 8.22 7.16 -14.91
C LEU A 129 7.74 7.76 -16.23
N ALA A 130 7.93 7.05 -17.34
CA ALA A 130 7.56 7.52 -18.68
C ALA A 130 6.10 7.18 -19.06
N ASP A 131 5.41 6.38 -18.25
CA ASP A 131 4.01 6.01 -18.48
C ASP A 131 3.08 7.23 -18.26
N ALA A 132 2.15 7.45 -19.18
CA ALA A 132 1.09 8.46 -19.05
C ALA A 132 0.27 8.26 -17.77
N ARG A 133 0.07 7.00 -17.34
CA ARG A 133 -0.61 6.70 -16.08
C ARG A 133 0.16 7.21 -14.87
N SER A 134 1.49 7.11 -14.88
CA SER A 134 2.35 7.63 -13.83
C SER A 134 2.28 9.16 -13.77
N ALA A 135 2.28 9.84 -14.91
CA ALA A 135 2.08 11.30 -14.97
C ALA A 135 0.71 11.73 -14.42
N GLN A 136 -0.35 11.00 -14.75
CA GLN A 136 -1.69 11.20 -14.19
C GLN A 136 -1.68 10.97 -12.66
N ALA A 137 -1.02 9.92 -12.20
CA ALA A 137 -0.91 9.61 -10.78
C ALA A 137 -0.21 10.72 -9.99
N LEU A 138 0.86 11.32 -10.54
CA LEU A 138 1.54 12.46 -9.93
C LEU A 138 0.60 13.67 -9.80
N SER A 139 -0.20 13.95 -10.82
CA SER A 139 -1.16 15.06 -10.80
C SER A 139 -2.23 14.86 -9.71
N LEU A 140 -2.76 13.64 -9.59
CA LEU A 140 -3.71 13.27 -8.53
C LEU A 140 -3.06 13.37 -7.14
N LEU A 141 -1.79 12.98 -7.01
CA LEU A 141 -1.06 13.03 -5.77
C LEU A 141 -0.86 14.48 -5.27
N GLN A 142 -0.54 15.39 -6.19
CA GLN A 142 -0.41 16.81 -5.93
C GLN A 142 -1.74 17.43 -5.52
N ALA A 143 -2.84 17.09 -6.20
CA ALA A 143 -4.18 17.55 -5.83
C ALA A 143 -4.58 17.03 -4.44
N ALA A 144 -4.38 15.73 -4.18
CA ALA A 144 -4.76 15.09 -2.93
C ALA A 144 -4.11 15.72 -1.70
N PHE A 145 -2.83 16.07 -1.76
CA PHE A 145 -2.09 16.59 -0.59
C PHE A 145 -1.84 18.09 -0.62
N GLY A 146 -2.16 18.77 -1.72
CA GLY A 146 -2.03 20.21 -1.87
C GLY A 146 -0.59 20.71 -2.07
N PRO A 147 -0.42 22.01 -2.36
CA PRO A 147 0.87 22.59 -2.77
C PRO A 147 1.93 22.63 -1.66
N GLY A 148 1.52 22.51 -0.39
CA GLY A 148 2.45 22.48 0.75
C GLY A 148 3.14 21.13 0.95
N VAL A 149 2.80 20.12 0.15
CA VAL A 149 3.34 18.77 0.24
C VAL A 149 4.02 18.40 -1.08
N PRO A 150 5.36 18.31 -1.11
CA PRO A 150 6.09 17.76 -2.25
C PRO A 150 5.58 16.35 -2.60
N ALA A 151 5.16 16.18 -3.85
CA ALA A 151 4.73 14.90 -4.41
C ALA A 151 5.76 14.43 -5.43
N ARG A 152 6.22 13.17 -5.32
CA ARG A 152 7.27 12.61 -6.18
C ARG A 152 6.94 11.20 -6.60
N LEU A 153 7.29 10.87 -7.84
CA LEU A 153 7.33 9.50 -8.32
C LEU A 153 8.72 8.92 -8.11
N ILE A 154 8.77 7.64 -7.75
CA ILE A 154 10.00 6.87 -7.61
C ILE A 154 9.87 5.65 -8.53
N GLN A 155 10.89 5.37 -9.34
CA GLN A 155 10.86 4.16 -10.16
C GLN A 155 11.25 2.95 -9.31
N LEU A 156 10.46 1.88 -9.40
CA LEU A 156 10.80 0.58 -8.85
C LEU A 156 11.92 -0.08 -9.67
N PRO A 157 12.77 -0.90 -9.04
CA PRO A 157 13.84 -1.63 -9.72
C PRO A 157 13.32 -2.64 -10.75
#